data_AF-A0A101W4I7-F1
#
_entry.id   AF-A0A101W4I7-F1
#
_cell.length_a   1.000
_cell.length_b   1.000
_cell.length_c   1.000
_cell.angle_alpha   90.00
_cell.angle_beta   90.00
_cell.angle_gamma   90.00
#
_symmetry.space_group_name_H-M   'P 1'
#
loop_
_entity.id
_entity.type
_entity.pdbx_description
1 polymer ?
#
loop_
_entity_poly.entity_id
_entity_poly.type
_entity_poly.pdbx_seq_one_letter_code
_entity_poly.pdbx_strand_id
1 'polypeptide(L)'
;MLKIKDRDTLSVVSGLIGLTGMTLVDGISRRANLSKRSYREAAAGMFVSKHQAKSHNGQALGFIMNSAVSILGANYIIKRMSQNGRDRLIPKGIVSGIGIGAIATVMPNVVPNRVKPKDAASNLSYVFSNIVYGMLTTIAAAKLGHDSLFDAPPQNDYLQPTEKTSEQPNYRQSPFRSQTSHSADAHL
;
A
#
# COMPACT_ATOMS: atom_id res chain seq x y z
N MET A 1 4.68 -21.48 -1.88
CA MET A 1 4.33 -20.71 -0.66
C MET A 1 2.85 -20.39 -0.71
N LEU A 2 2.14 -20.48 0.41
CA LEU A 2 0.76 -20.01 0.51
C LEU A 2 0.74 -18.48 0.35
N LYS A 3 0.17 -17.99 -0.75
CA LYS A 3 -0.09 -16.55 -0.97
C LYS A 3 -1.33 -16.12 -0.19
N ILE A 4 -1.34 -14.88 0.29
CA ILE A 4 -2.44 -14.29 1.07
C ILE A 4 -3.59 -13.92 0.11
N LYS A 5 -4.78 -14.46 0.36
CA LYS A 5 -6.00 -14.21 -0.44
C LYS A 5 -6.90 -13.12 0.13
N ASP A 6 -6.70 -12.74 1.39
CA ASP A 6 -7.48 -11.72 2.06
C ASP A 6 -6.79 -10.35 1.95
N ARG A 7 -7.54 -9.32 1.52
CA ARG A 7 -6.98 -7.98 1.28
C ARG A 7 -6.57 -7.29 2.56
N ASP A 8 -7.31 -7.49 3.65
CA ASP A 8 -7.04 -6.81 4.91
C ASP A 8 -5.79 -7.40 5.58
N THR A 9 -5.68 -8.72 5.60
CA THR A 9 -4.47 -9.43 6.04
C THR A 9 -3.26 -9.03 5.21
N LEU A 10 -3.40 -8.95 3.88
CA LEU A 10 -2.30 -8.51 3.01
C LEU A 10 -1.92 -7.06 3.30
N SER A 11 -2.89 -6.18 3.56
CA SER A 11 -2.66 -4.77 3.91
C SER A 11 -1.91 -4.64 5.24
N VAL A 12 -2.29 -5.43 6.24
CA VAL A 12 -1.61 -5.46 7.55
C VAL A 12 -0.16 -5.90 7.37
N VAL A 13 0.08 -7.05 6.73
CA VAL A 13 1.42 -7.61 6.60
C VAL A 13 2.32 -6.70 5.75
N SER A 14 1.85 -6.28 4.57
CA SER A 14 2.65 -5.43 3.67
C SER A 14 2.89 -4.03 4.24
N GLY A 15 1.89 -3.44 4.91
CA GLY A 15 2.02 -2.14 5.58
C GLY A 15 3.05 -2.17 6.71
N LEU A 16 3.07 -3.24 7.52
CA LEU A 16 4.07 -3.41 8.58
C LEU A 16 5.49 -3.64 8.05
N ILE A 17 5.63 -4.34 6.91
CA ILE A 17 6.93 -4.47 6.22
C ILE A 17 7.41 -3.08 5.75
N GLY A 18 6.54 -2.30 5.12
CA GLY A 18 6.84 -0.93 4.72
C GLY A 18 7.23 -0.04 5.90
N LEU A 19 6.46 -0.10 7.00
CA LEU A 19 6.72 0.64 8.23
C LEU A 19 8.09 0.30 8.83
N THR A 20 8.49 -0.97 8.77
CA THR A 20 9.80 -1.41 9.26
C THR A 20 10.91 -0.71 8.48
N GLY A 21 10.85 -0.70 7.15
CA GLY A 21 11.84 0.01 6.32
C GLY A 21 11.83 1.52 6.56
N MET A 22 10.66 2.14 6.65
CA MET A 22 10.51 3.56 7.00
C MET A 22 11.17 3.89 8.33
N THR A 23 10.95 3.06 9.35
CA THR A 23 11.50 3.22 10.70
C THR A 23 13.02 3.08 10.70
N LEU A 24 13.57 2.14 9.92
CA LEU A 24 15.01 1.95 9.80
C LEU A 24 15.67 3.19 9.16
N VAL A 25 15.08 3.70 8.07
CA VAL A 25 15.58 4.90 7.39
C VAL A 25 15.48 6.13 8.29
N ASP A 26 14.37 6.31 9.02
CA ASP A 26 14.21 7.37 10.01
C ASP A 26 15.30 7.28 11.10
N GLY A 27 15.57 6.07 11.60
CA GLY A 27 16.64 5.83 12.57
C GLY A 27 18.03 6.21 12.05
N ILE A 28 18.35 5.82 10.81
CA ILE A 28 19.62 6.15 10.15
C ILE A 28 19.73 7.67 9.94
N SER A 29 18.68 8.30 9.40
CA SER A 29 18.64 9.74 9.15
C SER A 29 18.85 10.56 10.42
N ARG A 30 18.25 10.13 11.54
CA ARG A 30 18.47 10.75 12.85
C ARG A 30 19.90 10.60 13.33
N ARG A 31 20.51 9.41 13.19
CA ARG A 31 21.92 9.20 13.56
C ARG A 31 22.88 10.04 12.71
N ALA A 32 22.52 10.30 11.46
CA ALA A 32 23.26 11.17 10.56
C ALA A 32 22.97 12.68 10.76
N ASN A 33 22.17 13.07 11.77
CA ASN A 33 21.71 14.44 12.02
C ASN A 33 20.98 15.10 10.84
N LEU A 34 20.47 14.31 9.89
CA LEU A 34 19.68 14.79 8.75
C LEU A 34 18.23 15.09 9.14
N SER A 35 17.71 14.40 10.16
CA SER A 35 16.39 14.64 10.75
C SER A 35 16.49 14.99 12.23
N LYS A 36 15.82 16.08 12.62
CA LYS A 36 15.80 16.55 14.02
C LYS A 36 14.77 15.82 14.88
N ARG A 37 13.84 15.07 14.26
CA ARG A 37 12.73 14.41 14.94
C ARG A 37 12.40 13.07 14.27
N SER A 38 12.02 12.07 15.08
CA SER A 38 11.53 10.79 14.54
C SER A 38 10.09 10.87 14.05
N TYR A 39 9.75 10.00 13.11
CA TYR A 39 8.36 9.77 12.68
C TYR A 39 7.41 9.47 13.84
N ARG A 40 7.85 8.71 14.84
CA ARG A 40 7.02 8.36 16.00
C ARG A 40 6.69 9.57 16.87
N GLU A 41 7.70 10.39 17.15
CA GLU A 41 7.50 11.65 17.88
C GLU A 41 6.62 12.64 17.08
N ALA A 42 6.74 12.67 15.75
CA ALA A 42 5.89 13.50 14.90
C ALA A 42 4.42 13.06 14.97
N ALA A 43 4.15 11.76 14.82
CA ALA A 43 2.80 11.20 14.90
C ALA A 43 2.17 11.37 16.28
N ALA A 44 2.92 11.08 17.36
CA ALA A 44 2.45 11.28 18.72
C ALA A 44 2.14 12.76 19.02
N GLY A 45 2.98 13.67 18.50
CA GLY A 45 2.82 15.11 18.68
C GLY A 45 1.48 15.66 18.17
N MET A 46 0.80 14.97 17.25
CA MET A 46 -0.54 15.38 16.80
C MET A 46 -1.61 15.28 17.91
N PHE A 47 -1.38 14.42 18.90
CA PHE A 47 -2.36 14.12 19.96
C PHE A 47 -1.90 14.61 21.33
N VAL A 48 -0.60 14.56 21.59
CA VAL A 48 -0.02 14.90 22.89
C VAL A 48 1.00 16.04 22.78
N SER A 49 1.31 16.68 23.91
CA SER A 49 2.31 17.75 23.94
C SER A 49 3.70 17.25 23.52
N LYS A 50 4.57 18.17 23.06
CA LYS A 50 5.94 17.83 22.63
C LYS A 50 6.74 17.05 23.71
N HIS A 51 6.53 17.38 24.98
CA HIS A 51 7.18 16.68 26.08
C HIS A 51 6.65 15.25 26.20
N GLN A 52 5.32 15.07 26.16
CA GLN A 52 4.68 13.75 26.21
C GLN A 52 5.00 12.89 24.98
N ALA A 53 5.14 13.48 23.79
CA ALA A 53 5.52 12.75 22.57
C ALA A 53 6.90 12.08 22.67
N LYS A 54 7.79 12.59 23.53
CA LYS A 54 9.12 12.00 23.79
C LYS A 54 9.10 10.90 24.86
N SER A 55 8.04 10.81 25.67
CA SER A 55 7.91 9.77 26.68
C SER A 55 7.73 8.38 26.04
N HIS A 56 7.97 7.31 26.80
CA HIS A 56 7.73 5.94 26.33
C HIS A 56 6.30 5.74 25.84
N ASN A 57 5.31 6.27 26.57
CA ASN A 57 3.89 6.21 26.19
C ASN A 57 3.63 6.99 24.90
N GLY A 58 4.25 8.16 24.74
CA GLY A 58 4.17 8.95 23.50
C GLY A 58 4.79 8.21 22.31
N GLN A 59 5.93 7.55 22.48
CA GLN A 59 6.56 6.76 21.44
C GLN A 59 5.72 5.54 21.05
N ALA A 60 5.08 4.87 22.01
CA ALA A 60 4.15 3.77 21.76
C ALA A 60 2.92 4.26 20.98
N LEU A 61 2.32 5.39 21.40
CA LEU A 61 1.22 6.02 20.68
C LEU A 61 1.62 6.36 19.24
N GLY A 62 2.77 6.99 19.05
CA GLY A 62 3.28 7.33 17.72
C GLY A 62 3.52 6.10 16.83
N PHE A 63 3.95 4.98 17.41
CA PHE A 63 4.10 3.71 16.70
C PHE A 63 2.75 3.13 16.26
N ILE A 64 1.75 3.14 17.14
CA ILE A 64 0.38 2.69 16.82
C ILE A 64 -0.21 3.54 15.70
N MET A 65 -0.10 4.87 15.80
CA MET A 65 -0.62 5.79 14.78
C MET A 65 0.08 5.60 13.42
N ASN A 66 1.40 5.47 13.41
CA ASN A 66 2.13 5.18 12.17
C ASN A 66 1.75 3.82 11.59
N SER A 67 1.51 2.81 12.43
CA SER A 67 1.03 1.50 11.97
C SER A 67 -0.33 1.62 11.29
N ALA A 68 -1.28 2.35 11.88
CA ALA A 68 -2.58 2.58 11.26
C ALA A 68 -2.45 3.26 9.89
N VAL A 69 -1.66 4.33 9.78
CA VAL A 69 -1.40 5.03 8.50
C VAL A 69 -0.75 4.09 7.48
N SER A 70 0.23 3.28 7.90
CA SER A 70 0.88 2.30 7.02
C SER A 70 -0.06 1.19 6.56
N ILE A 71 -0.97 0.70 7.39
CA ILE A 71 -1.94 -0.34 7.00
C ILE A 71 -2.96 0.24 6.01
N LEU A 72 -3.49 1.44 6.28
CA LEU A 72 -4.41 2.14 5.37
C LEU A 72 -3.73 2.48 4.04
N GLY A 73 -2.49 2.95 4.10
CA GLY A 73 -1.68 3.21 2.92
C GLY A 73 -1.41 1.95 2.09
N ALA A 74 -1.15 0.82 2.74
CA ALA A 74 -0.99 -0.47 2.06
C ALA A 74 -2.28 -0.92 1.38
N ASN A 75 -3.44 -0.77 2.05
CA ASN A 75 -4.73 -1.07 1.45
C ASN A 75 -4.98 -0.25 0.18
N TYR A 76 -4.67 1.05 0.22
CA TYR A 76 -4.74 1.92 -0.96
C TYR A 76 -3.81 1.43 -2.10
N ILE A 77 -2.56 1.08 -1.78
CA ILE A 77 -1.60 0.54 -2.74
C ILE A 77 -2.12 -0.75 -3.38
N ILE A 78 -2.65 -1.68 -2.58
CA ILE A 78 -3.20 -2.96 -3.06
C ILE A 78 -4.39 -2.71 -3.98
N LYS A 79 -5.32 -1.82 -3.59
CA LYS A 79 -6.47 -1.44 -4.42
C LYS A 79 -6.01 -0.86 -5.76
N ARG A 80 -5.02 0.04 -5.74
CA ARG A 80 -4.43 0.63 -6.94
C ARG A 80 -3.80 -0.42 -7.85
N MET A 81 -3.08 -1.40 -7.29
CA MET A 81 -2.52 -2.52 -8.06
C MET A 81 -3.61 -3.45 -8.62
N SER A 82 -4.72 -3.62 -7.91
CA SER A 82 -5.85 -4.41 -8.41
C SER A 82 -6.57 -3.74 -9.58
N GLN A 83 -6.53 -2.41 -9.67
CA GLN A 83 -7.18 -1.67 -10.76
C GLN A 83 -6.25 -1.46 -11.96
N ASN A 84 -4.96 -1.28 -11.70
CA ASN A 84 -3.97 -0.86 -12.69
C ASN A 84 -2.90 -1.93 -12.98
N GLY A 85 -3.09 -3.15 -12.49
CA GLY A 85 -2.12 -4.25 -12.58
C GLY A 85 -0.90 -4.09 -11.67
N ARG A 86 -0.03 -5.11 -11.70
CA ARG A 86 1.23 -5.18 -10.93
C ARG A 86 2.47 -4.85 -11.75
N ASP A 87 2.31 -4.31 -12.95
CA ASP A 87 3.42 -3.79 -13.73
C ASP A 87 4.11 -2.62 -13.01
N ARG A 88 5.40 -2.43 -13.28
CA ARG A 88 6.18 -1.27 -12.82
C ARG A 88 6.04 -1.01 -11.31
N LEU A 89 6.27 -2.05 -10.50
CA LEU A 89 6.15 -2.01 -9.03
C LEU A 89 6.95 -0.86 -8.38
N ILE A 90 8.18 -0.62 -8.85
CA ILE A 90 9.06 0.41 -8.30
C ILE A 90 8.47 1.82 -8.42
N PRO A 91 8.17 2.36 -9.62
CA PRO A 91 7.59 3.70 -9.73
C PRO A 91 6.20 3.79 -9.08
N LYS A 92 5.37 2.73 -9.13
CA LYS A 92 4.08 2.71 -8.42
C LYS A 92 4.28 2.84 -6.90
N GLY A 93 5.27 2.15 -6.35
CA GLY A 93 5.65 2.24 -4.94
C GLY A 93 6.16 3.63 -4.56
N ILE A 94 7.06 4.23 -5.36
CA ILE A 94 7.58 5.59 -5.15
C ILE A 94 6.43 6.60 -5.12
N VAL A 95 5.58 6.62 -6.14
CA VAL A 95 4.47 7.58 -6.26
C VAL A 95 3.47 7.40 -5.12
N SER A 96 3.11 6.16 -4.78
CA SER A 96 2.16 5.90 -3.70
C SER A 96 2.75 6.27 -2.34
N GLY A 97 4.04 5.98 -2.12
CA GLY A 97 4.78 6.38 -0.92
C GLY A 97 4.79 7.89 -0.73
N ILE A 98 5.19 8.65 -1.76
CA ILE A 98 5.16 10.12 -1.74
C ILE A 98 3.75 10.63 -1.45
N GLY A 99 2.72 10.10 -2.13
CA GLY A 99 1.33 10.50 -1.92
C GLY A 99 0.86 10.31 -0.49
N ILE A 100 1.06 9.12 0.08
CA ILE A 100 0.70 8.81 1.47
C ILE A 100 1.48 9.71 2.44
N GLY A 101 2.78 9.91 2.18
CA GLY A 101 3.64 10.78 2.97
C GLY A 101 3.23 12.25 2.97
N ALA A 102 2.81 12.76 1.82
CA ALA A 102 2.31 14.12 1.68
C ALA A 102 1.02 14.33 2.49
N ILE A 103 0.09 13.38 2.40
CA ILE A 103 -1.15 13.39 3.20
C ILE A 103 -0.82 13.40 4.69
N ALA A 104 0.07 12.50 5.13
CA ALA A 104 0.49 12.41 6.53
C ALA A 104 1.20 13.70 7.01
N THR A 105 1.90 14.41 6.12
CA THR A 105 2.58 15.68 6.44
C THR A 105 1.61 16.85 6.55
N VAL A 106 0.54 16.86 5.75
CA VAL A 106 -0.47 17.92 5.77
C VAL A 106 -1.45 17.74 6.93
N MET A 107 -1.75 16.51 7.34
CA MET A 107 -2.73 16.20 8.37
C MET A 107 -2.50 16.95 9.71
N PRO A 108 -1.27 17.09 10.26
CA PRO A 108 -1.03 17.91 11.45
C PRO A 108 -1.47 19.38 11.34
N ASN A 109 -1.60 19.96 10.14
CA ASN A 109 -2.03 21.35 9.98
C ASN A 109 -3.52 21.55 10.29
N VAL A 110 -4.31 20.48 10.22
CA VAL A 110 -5.75 20.53 10.50
C VAL A 110 -6.10 20.17 11.95
N VAL A 111 -5.11 19.76 12.76
CA VAL A 111 -5.29 19.37 14.17
C VAL A 111 -4.81 20.50 15.11
N PRO A 112 -5.49 20.79 16.23
CA PRO A 112 -5.12 21.89 17.13
C PRO A 112 -3.74 21.75 17.80
N ASN A 113 -3.30 20.52 18.11
CA ASN A 113 -1.96 20.26 18.66
C ASN A 113 -0.92 20.19 17.55
N ARG A 114 -0.42 21.37 17.15
CA ARG A 114 0.53 21.52 16.04
C ARG A 114 1.96 21.28 16.51
N VAL A 115 2.61 20.28 15.94
CA VAL A 115 4.06 20.11 16.12
C VAL A 115 4.72 19.96 14.76
N LYS A 116 4.90 21.09 14.09
CA LYS A 116 5.48 21.14 12.74
C LYS A 116 6.95 20.70 12.75
N PRO A 117 7.41 19.93 11.75
CA PRO A 117 8.82 19.83 11.43
C PRO A 117 9.34 21.23 11.09
N LYS A 118 10.48 21.64 11.66
CA LYS A 118 10.96 23.04 11.55
C LYS A 118 11.94 23.26 10.39
N ASP A 119 12.45 22.22 9.74
CA ASP A 119 13.52 22.35 8.74
C ASP A 119 13.30 21.50 7.48
N ALA A 120 13.76 22.04 6.34
CA ALA A 120 13.62 21.44 5.02
C ALA A 120 14.33 20.08 4.90
N ALA A 121 15.46 19.89 5.58
CA ALA A 121 16.20 18.62 5.59
C ALA A 121 15.37 17.49 6.23
N SER A 122 14.72 17.76 7.36
CA SER A 122 13.80 16.81 8.00
C SER A 122 12.62 16.47 7.08
N ASN A 123 12.03 17.44 6.39
CA ASN A 123 10.94 17.19 5.43
C ASN A 123 11.41 16.33 4.24
N LEU A 124 12.62 16.58 3.71
CA LEU A 124 13.17 15.78 2.62
C LEU A 124 13.47 14.34 3.07
N SER A 125 14.00 14.18 4.28
CA SER A 125 14.18 12.86 4.90
C SER A 125 12.85 12.12 5.07
N TYR A 126 11.77 12.84 5.38
CA TYR A 126 10.43 12.25 5.46
C TYR A 126 9.90 11.84 4.09
N VAL A 127 10.10 12.65 3.05
CA VAL A 127 9.76 12.23 1.68
C VAL A 127 10.51 10.95 1.31
N PHE A 128 11.82 10.88 1.58
CA PHE A 128 12.63 9.70 1.29
C PHE A 128 12.19 8.46 2.09
N SER A 129 11.88 8.62 3.38
CA SER A 129 11.39 7.53 4.22
C SER A 129 10.06 6.98 3.72
N ASN A 130 9.17 7.85 3.25
CA ASN A 130 7.90 7.49 2.63
C ASN A 130 8.06 6.81 1.26
N ILE A 131 9.07 7.18 0.47
CA ILE A 131 9.44 6.48 -0.76
C ILE A 131 9.83 5.02 -0.43
N VAL A 132 10.69 4.83 0.58
CA VAL A 132 11.11 3.50 1.03
C VAL A 132 9.92 2.68 1.53
N TYR A 133 9.05 3.29 2.35
CA TYR A 133 7.78 2.70 2.76
C TYR A 133 6.96 2.22 1.56
N GLY A 134 6.72 3.10 0.58
CA GLY A 134 5.89 2.80 -0.58
C GLY A 134 6.47 1.66 -1.42
N MET A 135 7.77 1.69 -1.71
CA MET A 135 8.45 0.63 -2.46
C MET A 135 8.36 -0.73 -1.76
N LEU A 136 8.70 -0.79 -0.47
CA LEU A 136 8.69 -2.05 0.28
C LEU A 136 7.27 -2.60 0.42
N THR A 137 6.28 -1.74 0.68
CA THR A 137 4.87 -2.13 0.77
C THR A 137 4.38 -2.68 -0.56
N THR A 138 4.66 -2.00 -1.67
CA THR A 138 4.25 -2.44 -3.00
C THR A 138 4.89 -3.77 -3.40
N ILE A 139 6.20 -3.94 -3.17
CA ILE A 139 6.91 -5.19 -3.46
C ILE A 139 6.38 -6.33 -2.57
N ALA A 140 6.21 -6.09 -1.27
CA ALA A 140 5.68 -7.08 -0.35
C ALA A 140 4.26 -7.51 -0.74
N ALA A 141 3.38 -6.55 -1.02
CA ALA A 141 2.02 -6.82 -1.46
C ALA A 141 1.98 -7.64 -2.77
N ALA A 142 2.82 -7.29 -3.75
CA ALA A 142 2.89 -8.00 -5.03
C ALA A 142 3.43 -9.43 -4.88
N LYS A 143 4.40 -9.67 -3.98
CA LYS A 143 4.98 -11.01 -3.78
C LYS A 143 4.15 -11.91 -2.87
N LEU A 144 3.52 -11.34 -1.84
CA LEU A 144 2.76 -12.10 -0.84
C LEU A 144 1.29 -12.29 -1.22
N GLY A 145 0.72 -11.36 -2.01
CA GLY A 145 -0.69 -11.40 -2.41
C GLY A 145 -0.96 -12.45 -3.49
N HIS A 146 -2.09 -13.15 -3.36
CA HIS A 146 -2.59 -14.08 -4.36
C HIS A 146 -3.02 -13.34 -5.64
N ASP A 147 -2.85 -13.96 -6.80
CA ASP A 147 -3.08 -13.30 -8.10
C ASP A 147 -4.54 -12.84 -8.28
N SER A 148 -5.48 -13.63 -7.75
CA SER A 148 -6.92 -13.27 -7.69
C SER A 148 -7.24 -11.96 -6.97
N LEU A 149 -6.32 -11.40 -6.17
CA LEU A 149 -6.51 -10.09 -5.54
C LEU A 149 -6.29 -8.94 -6.51
N PHE A 150 -5.57 -9.19 -7.61
CA PHE A 150 -5.13 -8.22 -8.59
C PHE A 150 -5.80 -8.39 -9.97
N ASP A 151 -6.36 -9.56 -10.24
CA ASP A 151 -7.10 -9.88 -11.46
C ASP A 151 -8.56 -9.40 -11.38
N ALA A 152 -8.78 -8.12 -11.09
CA ALA A 152 -10.13 -7.57 -11.15
C ALA A 152 -10.58 -7.45 -12.63
N PRO A 153 -11.80 -7.92 -12.97
CA PRO A 153 -12.33 -7.71 -14.32
C PRO A 153 -12.42 -6.20 -14.61
N PRO A 154 -12.16 -5.77 -15.85
CA PRO A 154 -12.23 -4.37 -16.22
C PRO A 154 -13.60 -3.80 -15.86
N GLN A 155 -13.63 -2.64 -15.21
CA GLN A 155 -14.86 -2.03 -14.74
C GLN A 155 -15.77 -1.55 -15.89
N ASN A 156 -15.22 -1.46 -17.11
CA ASN A 156 -15.95 -1.19 -18.35
C ASN A 156 -16.01 -2.45 -19.22
N ASP A 157 -17.08 -3.23 -19.07
CA ASP A 157 -17.33 -4.45 -19.85
C ASP A 157 -18.00 -4.18 -21.22
N TYR A 158 -18.23 -2.90 -21.54
CA TYR A 158 -18.93 -2.48 -22.76
C TYR A 158 -18.05 -2.51 -24.02
N LEU A 159 -16.73 -2.56 -23.86
CA LEU A 159 -15.77 -2.65 -24.96
C LEU A 159 -14.81 -3.78 -24.64
N GLN A 160 -14.86 -4.87 -25.42
CA GLN A 160 -13.87 -5.93 -25.28
C GLN A 160 -12.48 -5.35 -25.55
N PRO A 161 -11.48 -5.59 -24.67
CA PRO A 161 -10.13 -5.13 -24.91
C PRO A 161 -9.62 -5.68 -26.25
N THR A 162 -9.19 -4.79 -27.14
CA THR A 162 -8.54 -5.16 -28.41
C THR A 162 -7.16 -5.76 -28.20
N GLU A 163 -6.55 -5.54 -27.04
CA GLU A 163 -5.24 -6.06 -26.65
C GLU A 163 -5.31 -6.81 -25.31
N LYS A 164 -4.61 -7.94 -25.23
CA LYS A 164 -4.47 -8.71 -23.98
C LYS A 164 -3.60 -7.95 -22.98
N THR A 165 -4.04 -7.88 -21.73
CA THR A 165 -3.22 -7.32 -20.65
C THR A 165 -2.21 -8.37 -20.16
N SER A 166 -1.11 -7.93 -19.56
CA SER A 166 -0.04 -8.82 -19.07
C SER A 166 -0.46 -9.76 -17.94
N GLU A 167 -1.59 -9.52 -17.29
CA GLU A 167 -2.12 -10.33 -16.18
C GLU A 167 -3.30 -11.21 -16.62
N GLN A 168 -3.77 -11.13 -17.89
CA GLN A 168 -4.90 -11.95 -18.35
C GLN A 168 -4.49 -13.44 -18.47
N PRO A 169 -5.21 -14.37 -17.81
CA PRO A 169 -4.97 -15.79 -17.98
C PRO A 169 -5.27 -16.21 -19.42
N ASN A 170 -4.32 -16.91 -20.04
CA ASN A 170 -4.46 -17.42 -21.40
C ASN A 170 -5.38 -18.65 -21.37
N TYR A 171 -6.70 -18.42 -21.34
CA TYR A 171 -7.67 -19.47 -21.59
C TYR A 171 -7.48 -19.94 -23.04
N ARG A 172 -6.69 -20.99 -23.23
CA ARG A 172 -6.79 -21.79 -24.45
C ARG A 172 -8.25 -22.19 -24.55
N GLN A 173 -8.92 -21.67 -25.57
CA GLN A 173 -10.28 -22.06 -25.94
C GLN A 173 -10.28 -23.57 -26.09
N SER A 174 -10.77 -24.25 -25.06
CA SER A 174 -11.05 -25.67 -25.16
C SER A 174 -12.24 -25.75 -26.10
N PRO A 175 -12.15 -26.50 -27.22
CA PRO A 175 -13.24 -26.54 -28.18
C PRO A 175 -14.47 -27.07 -27.46
N PHE A 176 -15.50 -26.22 -27.43
CA PHE A 176 -16.82 -26.57 -26.90
C PHE A 176 -17.33 -27.71 -27.77
N ARG A 177 -17.16 -28.95 -27.29
CA ARG A 177 -17.64 -30.15 -27.96
C ARG A 177 -19.16 -30.11 -27.81
N SER A 178 -19.85 -29.59 -28.81
CA SER A 178 -21.30 -29.74 -28.93
C SER A 178 -21.60 -31.23 -28.97
N GLN A 179 -22.05 -31.78 -27.84
CA GLN A 179 -22.62 -33.12 -27.81
C GLN A 179 -23.96 -33.05 -28.53
N THR A 180 -23.96 -33.57 -29.75
CA THR A 180 -25.12 -34.11 -30.43
C THR A 180 -25.60 -35.36 -29.69
N SER A 181 -26.82 -35.32 -29.15
CA SER A 181 -27.67 -36.47 -28.76
C SER A 181 -29.04 -35.89 -28.41
N HIS A 182 -30.21 -36.41 -28.77
CA HIS A 182 -30.60 -37.64 -29.45
C HIS A 182 -32.08 -37.45 -29.86
N SER A 183 -32.47 -38.03 -31.00
CA SER A 183 -33.79 -38.61 -31.33
C SER A 183 -35.03 -38.24 -30.49
N ALA A 184 -36.05 -37.73 -31.17
CA ALA A 184 -37.45 -37.98 -30.82
C ALA A 184 -38.26 -38.20 -32.11
N ASP A 185 -38.22 -39.44 -32.61
CA ASP A 185 -39.36 -40.03 -33.32
C ASP A 185 -40.38 -40.43 -32.26
N ALA A 186 -41.61 -39.93 -32.36
CA ALA A 186 -42.84 -40.65 -31.96
C ALA A 186 -44.11 -39.82 -32.28
N HIS A 187 -44.87 -40.33 -33.25
CA HIS A 187 -46.35 -40.38 -33.29
C HIS A 187 -47.17 -39.14 -32.90
N LEU A 188 -47.80 -38.52 -33.91
CA LEU A 188 -49.25 -38.61 -34.20
C LEU A 188 -49.58 -37.89 -35.51
#